data_AF-A0A958G0S3-F1
#
_entry.id   AF-A0A958G0S3-F1
#
_cell.length_a   1.000
_cell.length_b   1.000
_cell.length_c   1.000
_cell.angle_alpha   90.00
_cell.angle_beta   90.00
_cell.angle_gamma   90.00
#
_symmetry.space_group_name_H-M   'P 1'
#
loop_
_entity.id
_entity.type
_entity.pdbx_description
1 polymer ?
#
loop_
_entity_poly.entity_id
_entity_poly.type
_entity_poly.pdbx_seq_one_letter_code
_entity_poly.pdbx_strand_id
1 'polypeptide(L)'
;EAPTAIPNIRKAENLLRQSLGMHDPLFSKLGTVELLRASSLLHKGLEGEELSKSDRAKSLYLLGLSYAKLPSYFINELPEFFLEQCIRENPGTTEAKKAYKLYKDVVTLGFTGSSGTHLPPDIQLKLRDLHDMAYENLTVSLGD
;
A
#
# COMPACT_ATOMS: atom_id res chain seq x y z
N GLU A 1 -16.32 -13.45 20.83
CA GLU A 1 -15.58 -14.19 19.79
C GLU A 1 -14.09 -13.91 19.93
N ALA A 2 -13.21 -14.78 19.43
CA ALA A 2 -11.78 -14.51 19.42
C ALA A 2 -11.44 -13.46 18.33
N PRO A 3 -10.43 -12.59 18.51
CA PRO A 3 -10.12 -11.53 17.56
C PRO A 3 -9.75 -12.11 16.18
N THR A 4 -10.62 -11.90 15.19
CA THR A 4 -10.52 -12.46 13.83
C THR A 4 -9.58 -11.68 12.92
N ALA A 5 -9.18 -10.48 13.32
CA ALA A 5 -8.41 -9.56 12.50
C ALA A 5 -6.94 -9.98 12.27
N ILE A 6 -6.24 -10.48 13.30
CA ILE A 6 -4.86 -10.99 13.18
C ILE A 6 -4.79 -12.24 12.25
N PRO A 7 -5.70 -13.24 12.37
CA PRO A 7 -5.81 -14.31 11.39
C PRO A 7 -5.99 -13.84 9.95
N ASN A 8 -6.76 -12.78 9.73
CA ASN A 8 -7.03 -12.24 8.39
C ASN A 8 -5.78 -11.63 7.76
N ILE A 9 -5.00 -10.84 8.50
CA ILE A 9 -3.77 -10.20 7.99
C ILE A 9 -2.74 -11.26 7.57
N ARG A 10 -2.51 -12.26 8.43
CA ARG A 10 -1.56 -13.34 8.12
C ARG A 10 -1.99 -14.15 6.89
N LYS A 11 -3.28 -14.45 6.79
CA LYS A 11 -3.83 -15.17 5.64
C LYS A 11 -3.73 -14.34 4.35
N ALA A 12 -3.98 -13.04 4.42
CA ALA A 12 -3.81 -12.13 3.30
C ALA A 12 -2.34 -12.05 2.84
N GLU A 13 -1.40 -11.97 3.77
CA GLU A 13 0.04 -11.96 3.45
C GLU A 13 0.47 -13.25 2.72
N ASN A 14 -0.02 -14.40 3.16
CA ASN A 14 0.26 -15.67 2.49
C ASN A 14 -0.31 -15.71 1.05
N LEU A 15 -1.53 -15.21 0.85
CA LEU A 15 -2.13 -15.10 -0.48
C LEU A 15 -1.34 -14.15 -1.39
N LEU A 16 -0.86 -13.02 -0.85
CA LEU A 16 0.01 -12.09 -1.58
C LEU A 16 1.32 -12.77 -2.00
N ARG A 17 1.99 -13.49 -1.09
CA ARG A 17 3.20 -14.24 -1.42
C ARG A 17 2.95 -15.29 -2.49
N GLN A 18 1.84 -16.03 -2.39
CA GLN A 18 1.44 -17.01 -3.40
C GLN A 18 1.25 -16.31 -4.76
N SER A 19 0.47 -15.24 -4.80
CA SER A 19 0.21 -14.49 -6.04
C SER A 19 1.48 -13.98 -6.72
N LEU A 20 2.38 -13.39 -5.92
CA LEU A 20 3.64 -12.83 -6.41
C LEU A 20 4.65 -13.91 -6.82
N GLY A 21 4.54 -15.11 -6.28
CA GLY A 21 5.35 -16.27 -6.65
C GLY A 21 4.82 -17.04 -7.85
N MET A 22 3.60 -16.77 -8.31
CA MET A 22 3.03 -17.38 -9.50
C MET A 22 3.65 -16.75 -10.74
N HIS A 23 4.75 -17.35 -11.20
CA HIS A 23 5.35 -17.05 -12.49
C HIS A 23 4.84 -18.07 -13.51
N ASP A 24 3.84 -17.69 -14.30
CA ASP A 24 3.45 -18.47 -15.50
C ASP A 24 4.22 -17.88 -16.70
N PRO A 25 5.13 -18.65 -17.33
CA PRO A 25 5.93 -18.17 -18.47
C PRO A 25 5.11 -17.91 -19.74
N LEU A 26 3.90 -18.46 -19.83
CA LEU A 26 3.04 -18.39 -21.02
C LEU A 26 1.95 -17.33 -20.86
N PHE A 27 1.51 -17.09 -19.63
CA PHE A 27 0.57 -16.03 -19.31
C PHE A 27 1.11 -15.25 -18.12
N SER A 28 1.55 -14.01 -18.32
CA SER A 28 1.95 -13.06 -17.26
C SER A 28 0.76 -12.66 -16.37
N LYS A 29 0.05 -13.63 -15.82
CA LYS A 29 -1.07 -13.43 -14.91
C LYS A 29 -0.55 -13.72 -13.50
N LEU A 30 -0.18 -12.65 -12.81
CA LEU A 30 -0.17 -12.64 -11.36
C LEU A 30 -1.48 -13.28 -10.87
N GLY A 31 -1.43 -14.00 -9.74
CA GLY A 31 -2.59 -14.63 -9.13
C GLY A 31 -3.65 -13.59 -8.74
N THR A 32 -4.51 -13.21 -9.70
CA THR A 32 -5.48 -12.11 -9.57
C THR A 32 -6.54 -12.48 -8.54
N VAL A 33 -6.94 -13.75 -8.53
CA VAL A 33 -7.88 -14.28 -7.53
C VAL A 33 -7.28 -14.17 -6.14
N GLU A 34 -6.00 -14.51 -5.97
CA GLU A 34 -5.28 -14.40 -4.70
C GLU A 34 -5.16 -12.95 -4.24
N LEU A 35 -4.87 -11.99 -5.13
CA LEU A 35 -4.83 -10.56 -4.81
C LEU A 35 -6.20 -10.04 -4.37
N LEU A 36 -7.27 -10.39 -5.08
CA LEU A 36 -8.63 -10.00 -4.71
C LEU A 36 -9.03 -10.60 -3.36
N ARG A 37 -8.72 -11.89 -3.13
CA ARG A 37 -8.97 -12.55 -1.83
C ARG A 37 -8.17 -11.92 -0.70
N ALA A 38 -6.90 -11.58 -0.93
CA ALA A 38 -6.07 -10.89 0.04
C ALA A 38 -6.68 -9.53 0.40
N SER A 39 -7.06 -8.73 -0.61
CA SER A 39 -7.70 -7.42 -0.37
C SER A 39 -8.98 -7.52 0.44
N SER A 40 -9.84 -8.51 0.16
CA SER A 40 -11.08 -8.73 0.91
C SER A 40 -10.83 -9.08 2.39
N LEU A 41 -9.81 -9.89 2.68
CA LEU A 41 -9.45 -10.23 4.06
C LEU A 41 -8.90 -9.01 4.82
N LEU A 42 -8.13 -8.16 4.15
CA LEU A 42 -7.56 -6.95 4.75
C LEU A 42 -8.66 -5.92 5.05
N HIS A 43 -9.62 -5.71 4.13
CA HIS A 43 -10.80 -4.87 4.38
C HIS A 43 -11.60 -5.36 5.57
N LYS A 44 -11.93 -6.65 5.63
CA LYS A 44 -12.60 -7.24 6.80
C LYS A 44 -11.82 -7.06 8.11
N GLY A 45 -10.48 -7.08 8.02
CA GLY A 45 -9.62 -6.82 9.17
C GLY A 45 -9.69 -5.37 9.65
N LEU A 46 -9.81 -4.40 8.72
CA LEU A 46 -9.93 -2.98 9.03
C LEU A 46 -11.35 -2.56 9.47
N GLU A 47 -12.38 -3.27 9.03
CA GLU A 47 -13.79 -3.07 9.43
C GLU A 47 -14.12 -3.66 10.81
N GLY A 48 -13.30 -4.61 11.29
CA GLY A 48 -13.49 -5.31 12.57
C GLY A 48 -13.12 -4.49 13.81
N GLU A 49 -12.84 -5.18 14.92
CA GLU A 49 -12.39 -4.57 16.19
C GLU A 49 -11.07 -3.79 16.02
N GLU A 50 -10.76 -2.91 17.00
CA GLU A 50 -9.57 -2.05 16.96
C GLU A 50 -8.28 -2.86 16.76
N LEU A 51 -7.68 -2.71 15.58
CA LEU A 51 -6.35 -3.21 15.28
C LEU A 51 -5.30 -2.44 16.07
N SER A 52 -4.21 -3.13 16.43
CA SER A 52 -3.00 -2.44 16.86
C SER A 52 -2.53 -1.48 15.77
N LYS A 53 -1.88 -0.37 16.14
CA LYS A 53 -1.33 0.59 15.16
C LYS A 53 -0.44 -0.11 14.13
N SER A 54 0.38 -1.08 14.58
CA SER A 54 1.25 -1.86 13.71
C SER A 54 0.47 -2.73 12.72
N ASP A 55 -0.59 -3.41 13.17
CA ASP A 55 -1.39 -4.28 12.31
C ASP A 55 -2.23 -3.47 11.32
N ARG A 56 -2.71 -2.30 11.74
CA ARG A 56 -3.39 -1.34 10.86
C ARG A 56 -2.43 -0.81 9.78
N ALA A 57 -1.24 -0.36 10.16
CA ALA A 57 -0.20 0.09 9.23
C ALA A 57 0.12 -0.97 8.18
N LYS A 58 0.33 -2.21 8.65
CA LYS A 58 0.60 -3.36 7.79
C LYS A 58 -0.57 -3.66 6.85
N SER A 59 -1.81 -3.57 7.34
CA SER A 59 -2.99 -3.83 6.53
C SER A 59 -3.16 -2.81 5.41
N LEU A 60 -2.97 -1.52 5.70
CA LEU A 60 -3.01 -0.44 4.71
C LEU A 60 -1.92 -0.62 3.64
N TYR A 61 -0.69 -0.93 4.05
CA TYR A 61 0.41 -1.22 3.12
C TYR A 61 0.06 -2.41 2.20
N LEU A 62 -0.44 -3.52 2.77
CA LEU A 62 -0.77 -4.72 2.00
C LEU A 62 -1.97 -4.51 1.06
N LEU A 63 -2.94 -3.65 1.42
CA LEU A 63 -4.01 -3.24 0.51
C LEU A 63 -3.46 -2.45 -0.68
N GLY A 64 -2.61 -1.46 -0.40
CA GLY A 64 -1.91 -0.71 -1.44
C GLY A 64 -1.13 -1.61 -2.40
N LEU A 65 -0.38 -2.57 -1.86
CA LEU A 65 0.33 -3.58 -2.64
C LEU A 65 -0.60 -4.46 -3.45
N SER A 66 -1.71 -4.92 -2.87
CA SER A 66 -2.68 -5.77 -3.57
C SER A 66 -3.24 -5.06 -4.80
N TYR A 67 -3.67 -3.81 -4.62
CA TYR A 67 -4.23 -3.00 -5.71
C TYR A 67 -3.18 -2.60 -6.74
N ALA A 68 -1.95 -2.29 -6.34
CA ALA A 68 -0.86 -1.96 -7.27
C ALA A 68 -0.48 -3.12 -8.20
N LYS A 69 -0.83 -4.35 -7.83
CA LYS A 69 -0.53 -5.57 -8.59
C LYS A 69 -1.71 -6.10 -9.39
N LEU A 70 -2.91 -5.60 -9.15
CA LEU A 70 -4.07 -5.92 -9.96
C LEU A 70 -3.98 -5.23 -11.32
N PRO A 71 -4.52 -5.84 -12.39
CA PRO A 71 -4.57 -5.20 -13.70
C PRO A 71 -5.27 -3.84 -13.64
N SER A 72 -4.67 -2.82 -14.27
CA SER A 72 -5.04 -1.40 -14.18
C SER A 72 -6.49 -1.09 -14.56
N TYR A 73 -7.16 -1.99 -15.28
CA TYR A 73 -8.52 -1.77 -15.80
C TYR A 73 -9.60 -1.66 -14.71
N PHE A 74 -9.33 -2.15 -13.50
CA PHE A 74 -10.36 -2.31 -12.48
C PHE A 74 -10.35 -1.22 -11.39
N ILE A 75 -9.21 -0.58 -11.13
CA ILE A 75 -8.96 0.03 -9.81
C ILE A 75 -7.95 1.19 -9.89
N ASN A 76 -8.28 2.25 -10.64
CA ASN A 76 -7.46 3.46 -10.60
C ASN A 76 -7.50 4.08 -9.18
N GLU A 77 -6.36 4.63 -8.74
CA GLU A 77 -6.18 5.39 -7.49
C GLU A 77 -6.26 4.64 -6.15
N LEU A 78 -6.89 3.45 -6.04
CA LEU A 78 -6.87 2.72 -4.74
C LEU A 78 -5.47 2.38 -4.21
N PRO A 79 -4.47 2.00 -5.03
CA PRO A 79 -3.13 1.77 -4.49
C PRO A 79 -2.60 3.03 -3.80
N GLU A 80 -2.71 4.18 -4.46
CA GLU A 80 -2.27 5.47 -3.94
C GLU A 80 -2.98 5.83 -2.64
N PHE A 81 -4.31 5.66 -2.59
CA PHE A 81 -5.13 5.93 -1.42
C PHE A 81 -4.63 5.17 -0.17
N PHE A 82 -4.51 3.85 -0.25
CA PHE A 82 -4.12 3.04 0.91
C PHE A 82 -2.65 3.25 1.30
N LEU A 83 -1.77 3.52 0.34
CA LEU A 83 -0.35 3.78 0.62
C LEU A 83 -0.16 5.15 1.27
N GLU A 84 -0.85 6.18 0.78
CA GLU A 84 -0.86 7.50 1.39
C GLU A 84 -1.41 7.45 2.82
N GLN A 85 -2.53 6.74 3.02
CA GLN A 85 -3.10 6.56 4.35
C GLN A 85 -2.14 5.84 5.30
N CYS A 86 -1.44 4.79 4.82
CA CYS A 86 -0.41 4.10 5.59
C CYS A 86 0.69 5.05 6.08
N ILE A 87 1.19 5.93 5.19
CA ILE A 87 2.24 6.90 5.50
C ILE A 87 1.75 7.93 6.53
N ARG A 88 0.59 8.53 6.28
CA ARG A 88 0.04 9.61 7.13
C ARG A 88 -0.32 9.13 8.53
N GLU A 89 -0.85 7.91 8.66
CA GLU A 89 -1.24 7.36 9.95
C GLU A 89 -0.04 6.80 10.75
N ASN A 90 1.07 6.47 10.08
CA ASN A 90 2.19 5.74 10.69
C ASN A 90 3.56 6.32 10.30
N PRO A 91 3.79 7.63 10.46
CA PRO A 91 5.04 8.27 10.05
C PRO A 91 6.27 7.63 10.73
N GLY A 92 7.40 7.62 10.02
CA GLY A 92 8.68 7.06 10.48
C GLY A 92 8.76 5.52 10.58
N THR A 93 7.64 4.79 10.45
CA THR A 93 7.60 3.33 10.57
C THR A 93 8.18 2.60 9.35
N THR A 94 8.48 1.31 9.52
CA THR A 94 8.96 0.45 8.40
C THR A 94 7.90 0.34 7.30
N GLU A 95 6.63 0.24 7.70
CA GLU A 95 5.46 0.18 6.82
C GLU A 95 5.30 1.47 6.01
N ALA A 96 5.42 2.64 6.63
CA ALA A 96 5.38 3.92 5.92
C ALA A 96 6.51 4.06 4.90
N LYS A 97 7.73 3.63 5.22
CA LYS A 97 8.87 3.63 4.28
C LYS A 97 8.63 2.73 3.07
N LYS A 98 8.06 1.54 3.29
CA LYS A 98 7.67 0.62 2.21
C LYS A 98 6.52 1.21 1.38
N ALA A 99 5.53 1.80 2.05
CA ALA A 99 4.39 2.42 1.40
C ALA A 99 4.79 3.58 0.51
N TYR A 100 5.70 4.45 0.98
CA TYR A 100 6.23 5.56 0.17
C TYR A 100 6.94 5.08 -1.09
N LYS A 101 7.81 4.06 -0.98
CA LYS A 101 8.51 3.52 -2.16
C LYS A 101 7.51 3.06 -3.22
N LEU A 102 6.51 2.28 -2.80
CA LEU A 102 5.50 1.79 -3.72
C LEU A 102 4.59 2.91 -4.25
N TYR A 103 4.22 3.89 -3.42
CA TYR A 103 3.41 5.04 -3.83
C TYR A 103 4.11 5.82 -4.94
N LYS A 104 5.40 6.12 -4.73
CA LYS A 104 6.23 6.80 -5.73
C LYS A 104 6.27 6.02 -7.04
N ASP A 105 6.46 4.70 -6.98
CA ASP A 105 6.51 3.86 -8.19
C ASP A 105 5.16 3.87 -8.94
N VAL A 106 4.04 3.72 -8.22
CA VAL A 106 2.69 3.74 -8.80
C VAL A 106 2.40 5.09 -9.46
N VAL A 107 2.60 6.19 -8.74
CA VAL A 107 2.36 7.54 -9.25
C VAL A 107 3.25 7.83 -10.45
N THR A 108 4.55 7.54 -10.35
CA THR A 108 5.49 7.79 -11.45
C THR A 108 5.06 7.04 -12.70
N LEU A 109 4.73 5.75 -12.58
CA LEU A 109 4.27 4.94 -13.70
C LEU A 109 2.98 5.49 -14.35
N GLY A 110 2.06 6.02 -13.54
CA GLY A 110 0.81 6.63 -14.02
C GLY A 110 1.03 7.88 -14.91
N PHE A 111 2.11 8.63 -14.67
CA PHE A 111 2.45 9.82 -15.45
C PHE A 111 3.47 9.55 -16.57
N THR A 112 4.33 8.54 -16.42
CA THR A 112 5.33 8.17 -17.42
C THR A 112 4.74 7.30 -18.52
N GLY A 113 3.87 7.90 -19.34
CA GLY A 113 3.49 7.36 -20.65
C GLY A 113 4.58 7.55 -21.71
N SER A 114 4.27 7.28 -22.99
CA SER A 114 5.23 7.25 -24.12
C SER A 114 5.94 8.57 -24.47
N SER A 115 5.76 9.65 -23.71
CA SER A 115 6.42 10.95 -23.96
C SER A 115 6.66 11.85 -22.74
N GLY A 116 6.46 11.41 -21.50
CA GLY A 116 6.48 12.32 -20.34
C GLY A 116 7.26 11.81 -19.15
N THR A 117 8.50 12.27 -18.96
CA THR A 117 9.27 12.07 -17.72
C THR A 117 9.04 13.19 -16.68
N HIS A 118 8.14 14.13 -16.98
CA HIS A 118 7.89 15.30 -16.14
C HIS A 118 6.64 15.13 -15.29
N LEU A 119 6.83 14.93 -13.98
CA LEU A 119 5.75 14.95 -13.01
C LEU A 119 5.25 16.39 -12.80
N PRO A 120 3.93 16.63 -12.75
CA PRO A 120 3.40 17.95 -12.39
C PRO A 120 3.94 18.47 -11.04
N PRO A 121 4.11 19.80 -10.86
CA PRO A 121 4.70 20.36 -9.64
C PRO A 121 3.96 19.98 -8.34
N ASP A 122 2.63 19.89 -8.38
CA ASP A 122 1.79 19.45 -7.26
C ASP A 122 2.06 17.99 -6.86
N ILE A 123 2.29 17.12 -7.84
CA ILE A 123 2.68 15.73 -7.61
C ILE A 123 4.09 15.63 -7.00
N GLN A 124 5.03 16.45 -7.47
CA GLN A 124 6.38 16.52 -6.89
C GLN A 124 6.34 16.99 -5.43
N LEU A 125 5.54 18.01 -5.13
CA LEU A 125 5.32 18.49 -3.76
C LEU A 125 4.72 17.40 -2.88
N LYS A 126 3.67 16.71 -3.35
CA LYS A 126 3.04 15.60 -2.62
C LYS A 126 4.02 14.46 -2.34
N LEU A 127 4.85 14.08 -3.31
CA LEU A 127 5.87 13.05 -3.12
C LEU A 127 6.90 13.47 -2.08
N ARG A 128 7.34 14.73 -2.06
CA ARG A 128 8.23 15.24 -1.02
C ARG A 128 7.56 15.19 0.36
N ASP A 129 6.33 15.68 0.48
CA ASP A 129 5.65 15.71 1.79
C ASP A 129 5.44 14.29 2.36
N LEU A 130 5.09 13.32 1.52
CA LEU A 130 4.97 11.91 1.92
C LEU A 130 6.32 11.25 2.21
N HIS A 131 7.37 11.63 1.49
CA HIS A 131 8.73 11.18 1.78
C HIS A 131 9.13 11.61 3.20
N ASP A 132 8.93 12.88 3.52
CA ASP A 132 9.36 13.46 4.79
C ASP A 132 8.60 12.79 5.95
N MET A 133 7.29 12.56 5.83
CA MET A 133 6.53 11.77 6.80
C MET A 133 7.04 10.33 6.95
N ALA A 134 7.45 9.68 5.86
CA ALA A 134 7.90 8.29 5.89
C ALA A 134 9.31 8.12 6.48
N TYR A 135 10.22 9.06 6.24
CA TYR A 135 11.64 8.94 6.56
C TYR A 135 12.11 9.84 7.69
N GLU A 136 11.45 10.96 7.93
CA GLU A 136 11.80 11.89 9.00
C GLU A 136 10.84 11.70 10.17
N ASN A 137 11.39 11.50 11.37
CA ASN A 137 10.58 11.57 12.57
C ASN A 137 10.16 13.02 12.73
N LEU A 138 8.88 13.33 12.52
CA LEU A 138 8.24 14.57 12.98
C LEU A 138 8.21 14.60 14.52
N THR A 139 9.37 14.54 15.17
CA THR A 139 9.56 15.12 16.50
C THR A 139 9.81 16.61 16.28
N VAL A 140 8.79 17.32 15.81
CA VAL A 140 8.73 18.75 16.09
C VAL A 140 8.24 18.83 17.53
N SER A 141 9.19 19.01 18.44
CA SER A 141 8.94 19.60 19.75
C SER A 141 7.95 20.75 19.59
N LEU A 142 6.71 20.54 20.03
CA LEU A 142 5.91 21.62 20.58
C LEU A 142 6.43 21.83 22.00
N GLY A 143 7.55 22.52 22.09
CA GLY A 143 8.21 22.92 23.32
C GLY A 143 8.78 24.32 23.13
N ASP A 144 8.15 25.26 23.85
CA ASP A 144 8.41 26.68 24.06
C ASP A 144 7.69 27.67 23.13
#